data_AF-A0A0F9P8E5-F1
#
_entry.id   AF-A0A0F9P8E5-F1
#
_cell.length_a   1.000
_cell.length_b   1.000
_cell.length_c   1.000
_cell.angle_alpha   90.00
_cell.angle_beta   90.00
_cell.angle_gamma   90.00
#
_symmetry.space_group_name_H-M   'P 1'
#
loop_
_entity.id
_entity.type
_entity.pdbx_description
1 polymer ?
#
loop_
_entity_poly.entity_id
_entity_poly.type
_entity_poly.pdbx_seq_one_letter_code
_entity_poly.pdbx_strand_id
1 'polypeptide(L)' 'MRVKVTTFKPSGKYYTHVEELQVFAPNHWEMIETIKTYIREDRIPGLEPGARQDFHVLVEDLGTGIPYLFPLGQKEVL' A
#
# COMPACT_ATOMS: atom_id res chain seq x y z
N MET A 1 10.34 0.31 -11.48
CA MET A 1 9.71 -0.97 -11.11
C MET A 1 8.21 -0.83 -11.27
N ARG A 2 7.53 -1.88 -11.72
CA ARG A 2 6.06 -1.92 -11.80
C ARG A 2 5.54 -2.67 -10.57
N VAL A 3 4.64 -2.05 -9.83
CA VAL A 3 4.05 -2.64 -8.64
C VAL A 3 2.54 -2.69 -8.76
N LYS A 4 1.93 -3.70 -8.16
CA LYS A 4 0.49 -3.79 -7.94
C LYS A 4 0.21 -3.41 -6.49
N VAL A 5 -0.60 -2.37 -6.30
CA VAL A 5 -1.04 -1.91 -4.99
C VAL A 5 -2.45 -2.40 -4.75
N THR A 6 -2.67 -3.07 -3.61
CA THR A 6 -3.96 -3.54 -3.16
C THR A 6 -4.27 -2.93 -1.80
N THR A 7 -5.35 -2.16 -1.68
CA THR A 7 -5.77 -1.55 -0.42
C THR A 7 -6.99 -2.26 0.15
N PHE A 8 -6.98 -2.56 1.45
CA PHE A 8 -8.07 -3.30 2.09
C PHE A 8 -8.29 -2.94 3.55
N LYS A 9 -9.56 -3.00 4.02
CA LYS A 9 -9.89 -2.71 5.43
C LYS A 9 -9.30 -3.78 6.36
N PRO A 10 -8.94 -3.44 7.62
CA PRO A 10 -8.46 -4.39 8.62
C PRO A 10 -9.37 -5.61 8.83
N SER A 11 -10.68 -5.44 8.69
CA SER A 11 -11.66 -6.53 8.79
C SER A 11 -11.60 -7.53 7.63
N GLY A 12 -10.84 -7.25 6.57
CA GLY A 12 -10.69 -8.07 5.37
C GLY A 12 -11.94 -8.15 4.48
N LYS A 13 -13.06 -7.52 4.86
CA LYS A 13 -14.37 -7.83 4.26
C LYS A 13 -14.87 -6.89 3.16
N TYR A 14 -14.43 -5.63 3.05
CA TYR A 14 -15.22 -4.63 2.30
C TYR A 14 -14.49 -3.54 1.52
N TYR A 15 -13.21 -3.71 1.19
CA TYR A 15 -12.57 -2.80 0.24
C TYR A 15 -11.39 -3.52 -0.35
N THR A 16 -11.36 -3.66 -1.67
CA THR A 16 -10.19 -4.17 -2.37
C THR A 16 -10.08 -3.31 -3.61
N HIS A 17 -9.26 -2.28 -3.52
CA HIS A 17 -8.92 -1.47 -4.68
C HIS A 17 -7.55 -1.89 -5.16
N VAL A 18 -7.44 -2.19 -6.46
CA VAL A 18 -6.22 -2.73 -7.07
C VAL A 18 -5.80 -1.80 -8.20
N GLU A 19 -4.59 -1.25 -8.10
CA GLU A 19 -3.99 -0.44 -9.14
C GLU A 19 -2.55 -0.83 -9.42
N GLU A 20 -2.11 -0.60 -10.66
CA GLU A 20 -0.70 -0.72 -11.02
C GLU A 20 -0.03 0.64 -10.99
N LEU A 21 1.18 0.71 -10.43
CA LEU A 21 1.98 1.92 -10.36
C LEU A 21 3.39 1.69 -10.89
N GLN A 22 3.89 2.70 -11.60
CA GLN A 22 5.31 2.79 -11.93
C GLN A 22 6.04 3.52 -10.79
N VAL A 23 6.88 2.80 -10.05
CA VAL A 23 7.72 3.34 -8.98
C VAL A 23 9.16 3.45 -9.48
N PHE A 24 9.75 4.63 -9.41
CA PHE A 24 11.15 4.84 -9.74
C PHE A 24 12.02 4.51 -8.52
N ALA A 25 12.48 3.26 -8.45
CA ALA A 25 13.41 2.78 -7.45
C ALA A 25 14.41 1.79 -8.09
N PRO A 26 15.71 1.85 -7.75
CA PRO A 26 16.74 0.96 -8.28
C PRO A 26 16.73 -0.43 -7.62
N ASN A 27 16.09 -0.59 -6.46
CA ASN A 27 16.00 -1.86 -5.73
C ASN A 27 14.73 -1.91 -4.85
N HIS A 28 14.44 -3.09 -4.30
CA HIS A 28 13.27 -3.32 -3.44
C HIS A 28 13.26 -2.47 -2.17
N TRP A 29 14.43 -2.20 -1.59
CA TRP A 29 14.52 -1.40 -0.36
C TRP A 29 14.09 0.05 -0.61
N GLU A 30 14.60 0.67 -1.67
CA GLU A 30 14.21 2.02 -2.07
C GLU A 30 12.77 2.09 -2.57
N MET A 31 12.26 1.01 -3.16
CA MET A 31 10.84 0.90 -3.50
C MET A 31 9.98 0.94 -2.23
N ILE A 32 10.33 0.17 -1.19
CA ILE A 32 9.62 0.17 0.09
C ILE A 32 9.62 1.58 0.71
N GLU A 33 10.77 2.26 0.75
CA GLU A 33 10.84 3.63 1.28
C GLU A 33 10.00 4.62 0.45
N THR A 34 10.00 4.48 -0.88
CA THR A 34 9.14 5.30 -1.76
C THR A 34 7.65 5.06 -1.45
N ILE A 35 7.23 3.81 -1.31
CA ILE A 35 5.85 3.45 -0.94
C ILE A 35 5.48 4.01 0.44
N LYS A 36 6.38 3.92 1.43
CA LYS A 36 6.15 4.53 2.76
C LYS A 36 5.95 6.05 2.67
N THR A 37 6.65 6.72 1.74
CA THR A 37 6.46 8.16 1.49
C THR A 37 5.09 8.41 0.85
N TYR A 38 4.69 7.64 -0.16
CA TYR A 38 3.36 7.79 -0.77
C TYR A 38 2.23 7.57 0.24
N ILE A 39 2.36 6.59 1.14
CA ILE A 39 1.42 6.37 2.24
C ILE A 39 1.37 7.58 3.18
N ARG A 40 2.52 8.14 3.57
CA ARG A 40 2.60 9.30 4.47
C ARG A 40 1.99 10.56 3.86
N GLU A 41 2.09 10.71 2.54
CA GLU A 41 1.60 11.85 1.77
C GLU A 41 0.17 11.66 1.24
N ASP A 42 -0.52 10.57 1.60
CA ASP A 42 -1.86 10.23 1.08
C ASP A 42 -1.91 10.18 -0.47
N ARG A 43 -0.82 9.70 -1.08
CA ARG A 43 -0.65 9.56 -2.54
C ARG A 43 -0.83 8.13 -3.04
N ILE A 44 -1.34 7.25 -2.19
CA ILE A 44 -1.72 5.91 -2.62
C ILE A 44 -3.01 6.01 -3.44
N PRO A 45 -3.01 5.57 -4.71
CA PRO A 45 -4.19 5.62 -5.55
C PRO A 45 -5.36 4.85 -4.94
N GLY A 46 -6.56 5.42 -5.09
CA GLY A 46 -7.79 4.83 -4.55
C GLY A 46 -7.91 4.89 -3.03
N LEU A 47 -7.08 5.67 -2.33
CA LEU A 47 -7.34 6.07 -0.95
C LEU A 47 -7.68 7.55 -0.91
N GLU A 48 -8.81 7.90 -0.30
CA GLU A 48 -9.13 9.29 -0.01
C GLU A 48 -8.16 9.85 1.06
N PRO A 49 -7.83 11.16 1.01
CA PRO A 49 -7.01 11.79 2.04
C PRO A 49 -7.56 11.54 3.45
N GLY A 50 -6.69 11.14 4.38
CA GLY A 50 -7.09 10.81 5.76
C GLY A 50 -7.63 9.39 5.97
N ALA A 51 -7.96 8.67 4.90
CA ALA A 51 -8.47 7.30 4.99
C ALA A 51 -7.38 6.28 5.40
N ARG A 52 -6.09 6.64 5.35
CA ARG A 52 -4.95 5.75 5.64
C ARG A 52 -5.03 5.00 6.98
N GLN A 53 -5.77 5.51 7.96
CA GLN A 53 -5.96 4.86 9.27
C GLN A 53 -6.94 3.68 9.23
N ASP A 54 -7.72 3.55 8.15
CA ASP A 54 -8.78 2.55 8.01
C ASP A 54 -8.40 1.42 7.05
N PHE A 55 -7.18 1.42 6.50
CA PHE A 55 -6.76 0.46 5.48
C PHE A 55 -5.38 -0.15 5.76
N HIS A 56 -5.13 -1.30 5.17
CA HIS A 56 -3.83 -1.89 4.95
C HIS A 56 -3.50 -1.76 3.47
N VAL A 57 -2.20 -1.69 3.17
CA VAL A 57 -1.70 -1.59 1.80
C VAL A 57 -0.80 -2.78 1.54
N LEU A 58 -1.12 -3.59 0.54
CA LEU A 58 -0.27 -4.64 0.02
C LEU A 58 0.34 -4.17 -1.31
N VAL A 59 1.65 -4.25 -1.43
CA VAL A 59 2.37 -3.92 -2.67
C VAL A 59 3.09 -5.15 -3.16
N GLU A 60 2.81 -5.56 -4.38
CA GLU A 60 3.48 -6.68 -5.05
C GLU A 60 4.37 -6.12 -6.17
N ASP A 61 5.66 -6.42 -6.13
CA ASP A 61 6.53 -6.12 -7.27
C ASP A 61 6.28 -7.13 -8.40
N LEU A 62 5.80 -6.65 -9.54
CA LEU A 62 5.45 -7.50 -10.69
C LEU A 62 6.68 -8.11 -11.37
N GLY A 63 7.89 -7.56 -11.14
CA GLY A 63 9.12 -8.13 -11.67
C GLY A 63 9.59 -9.39 -10.93
N THR A 64 9.22 -9.52 -9.66
CA THR A 64 9.71 -10.60 -8.78
C THR A 64 8.60 -11.43 -8.14
N GLY A 65 7.36 -10.93 -8.14
CA GLY A 65 6.22 -11.53 -7.45
C GLY A 65 6.28 -11.41 -5.93
N ILE A 66 7.20 -10.61 -5.37
CA ILE A 66 7.37 -10.50 -3.92
C ILE A 66 6.33 -9.52 -3.34
N PRO A 67 5.49 -9.97 -2.39
CA PRO A 67 4.52 -9.13 -1.71
C PRO A 67 5.10 -8.41 -0.48
N TYR A 68 4.71 -7.16 -0.27
CA TYR A 68 5.07 -6.32 0.87
C TYR A 68 3.80 -5.75 1.52
N LEU A 69 3.54 -6.13 2.76
CA LEU A 69 2.38 -5.67 3.52
C LEU A 69 2.74 -4.49 4.42
N PHE A 70 1.96 -3.41 4.32
CA PHE A 70 2.02 -2.22 5.16
C PHE A 70 0.75 -2.15 6.02
N PRO A 71 0.81 -2.59 7.29
CA PRO A 71 -0.32 -2.50 8.19
C PRO A 71 -0.46 -1.06 8.71
N LEU A 72 -1.38 -0.28 8.15
CA LEU A 72 -1.57 1.13 8.57
C LEU A 72 -2.68 1.29 9.61
N GLY A 73 -3.77 0.53 9.50
CA GLY A 73 -4.85 0.60 10.47
C GLY A 73 -4.53 -0.04 11.83
N GLN A 74 -4.65 0.74 12.91
CA GLN A 74 -4.90 0.32 14.31
C GLN A 74 -5.53 1.50 15.08
N LYS A 75 -6.56 1.33 15.93
CA LYS A 75 -6.65 0.48 17.14
C LYS A 75 -8.10 0.06 17.42
N GLU A 76 -8.37 -1.22 17.64
CA GLU A 76 -9.41 -1.64 18.59
C GLU A 76 -8.81 -2.67 19.55
N VAL A 77 -8.32 -2.18 20.69
CA VAL A 77 -8.47 -2.89 21.95
C VAL A 77 -9.22 -1.89 22.83
N LEU A 78 -10.51 -2.16 23.03
CA LEU A 78 -11.35 -1.50 24.03
C LEU A 78 -10.77 -1.70 25.44
#